data_AF-A0A2W6C0W3-F1
#
_entry.id   AF-A0A2W6C0W3-F1
#
_cell.length_a   1.000
_cell.length_b   1.000
_cell.length_c   1.000
_cell.angle_alpha   90.00
_cell.angle_beta   90.00
_cell.angle_gamma   90.00
#
_symmetry.space_group_name_H-M   'P 1'
#
loop_
_entity.id
_entity.type
_entity.pdbx_description
1 polymer ?
#
loop_
_entity_poly.entity_id
_entity_poly.type
_entity_poly.pdbx_seq_one_letter_code
_entity_poly.pdbx_strand_id
1 'polypeptide(L)'
;MAPVTDGAVEEVELNHLGSLAVTVLAGAMLILTARTGAVALLVAVAVVQAVLTLAWVFGTALPGRKGALLITALAAGGADVTVSLWPGGRLGTLLIVFGLAVPVMFVHQLMRGAARVRLVESLGGLALIVVAVVALPALLQLRHEFSGPSLGGRVVAGVVAAAAGALVVGYLVDLVLAAPRFDPAVARGLLAVIASAGLGGSIGHLTLRADAEFLAGRGAFTGAALGALIAFFAVGVAFVERSAPVPQTGYARRLRPVLSSLLPLSMLAPVAFVLCLAIRV
;
A
#
# COMPACT_ATOMS: atom_id res chain seq x y z
N MET A 1 32.89 3.54 34.22
CA MET A 1 31.92 3.27 33.13
C MET A 1 30.55 3.28 33.78
N ALA A 2 29.80 4.37 33.64
CA ALA A 2 28.49 4.49 34.27
C ALA A 2 27.52 3.49 33.60
N PRO A 3 26.64 2.81 34.35
CA PRO A 3 25.61 1.97 33.77
C PRO A 3 24.73 2.83 32.87
N VAL A 4 24.60 2.42 31.61
CA VAL A 4 23.59 2.95 30.70
C VAL A 4 22.26 2.66 31.39
N THR A 5 21.61 3.70 31.91
CA THR A 5 20.25 3.55 32.41
C THR A 5 19.42 3.06 31.25
N ASP A 6 18.73 1.93 31.43
CA ASP A 6 17.63 1.43 30.61
C ASP A 6 16.53 2.51 30.60
N GLY A 7 16.82 3.62 29.92
CA GLY A 7 15.84 4.60 29.54
C GLY A 7 14.92 3.85 28.63
N ALA A 8 13.80 3.40 29.21
CA ALA A 8 12.68 2.77 28.58
C ALA A 8 12.64 3.26 27.14
N VAL A 9 13.04 2.38 26.21
CA VAL A 9 12.72 2.56 24.81
C VAL A 9 11.21 2.68 24.85
N GLU A 10 10.72 3.91 24.77
CA GLU A 10 9.32 4.20 24.61
C GLU A 10 8.99 3.50 23.30
N GLU A 11 8.56 2.24 23.42
CA GLU A 11 8.25 1.39 22.29
C GLU A 11 7.28 2.23 21.50
N VAL A 12 7.68 2.62 20.29
CA VAL A 12 6.76 3.21 19.34
C VAL A 12 5.81 2.06 19.05
N GLU A 13 4.80 1.93 19.90
CA GLU A 13 3.88 0.81 19.94
C GLU A 13 3.12 0.91 18.63
N LEU A 14 3.55 0.10 17.66
CA LEU A 14 2.87 -0.01 16.39
C LEU A 14 1.46 -0.46 16.73
N ASN A 15 0.47 0.41 16.47
CA ASN A 15 -0.91 0.14 16.80
C ASN A 15 -1.49 -0.86 15.78
N HIS A 16 -1.10 -2.12 15.94
CA HIS A 16 -1.51 -3.23 15.08
C HIS A 16 -3.03 -3.41 15.06
N LEU A 17 -3.75 -3.10 16.15
CA LEU A 17 -5.21 -3.14 16.18
C LEU A 17 -5.83 -2.08 15.27
N GLY A 18 -5.31 -0.84 15.32
CA GLY A 18 -5.71 0.23 14.41
C GLY A 18 -5.42 -0.14 12.95
N SER A 19 -4.24 -0.71 12.67
CA SER A 19 -3.86 -1.10 11.31
C SER A 19 -4.72 -2.27 10.82
N LEU A 20 -5.04 -3.23 11.69
CA LEU A 20 -5.94 -4.31 11.38
C LEU A 20 -7.32 -3.79 11.00
N ALA A 21 -7.90 -2.88 11.81
CA ALA A 21 -9.19 -2.27 11.51
C ALA A 21 -9.18 -1.53 10.16
N VAL A 22 -8.15 -0.73 9.90
CA VAL A 22 -8.02 -0.01 8.62
C VAL A 22 -7.89 -0.98 7.44
N THR A 23 -7.08 -2.03 7.57
CA THR A 23 -6.89 -3.03 6.51
C THR A 23 -8.18 -3.79 6.21
N VAL A 24 -8.95 -4.17 7.24
CA VAL A 24 -10.26 -4.82 7.06
C VAL A 24 -11.22 -3.88 6.34
N LEU A 25 -11.34 -2.63 6.78
CA LEU A 25 -12.26 -1.66 6.17
C LEU A 25 -11.88 -1.33 4.73
N ALA A 26 -10.61 -1.01 4.47
CA ALA A 26 -10.13 -0.67 3.14
C ALA A 26 -10.18 -1.88 2.19
N GLY A 27 -9.77 -3.06 2.68
CA GLY A 27 -9.86 -4.31 1.94
C GLY A 27 -11.30 -4.64 1.57
N ALA A 28 -12.24 -4.59 2.53
CA ALA A 28 -13.66 -4.84 2.27
C ALA A 28 -14.24 -3.85 1.25
N MET A 29 -13.95 -2.55 1.39
CA MET A 29 -14.40 -1.53 0.45
C MET A 29 -13.92 -1.83 -0.98
N LEU A 30 -12.63 -2.13 -1.16
CA LEU A 30 -12.05 -2.45 -2.46
C LEU A 30 -12.60 -3.76 -3.04
N ILE A 31 -12.79 -4.80 -2.22
CA ILE A 31 -13.37 -6.08 -2.63
C ILE A 31 -14.80 -5.89 -3.13
N LEU A 32 -15.63 -5.20 -2.35
CA LEU A 32 -17.04 -4.97 -2.68
C LEU A 32 -17.18 -4.14 -3.96
N THR A 33 -16.46 -3.02 -4.05
CA THR A 33 -16.54 -2.13 -5.21
C THR A 33 -15.95 -2.75 -6.49
N ALA A 34 -14.92 -3.59 -6.37
CA ALA A 34 -14.40 -4.38 -7.50
C ALA A 34 -15.50 -5.28 -8.10
N ARG A 35 -16.33 -5.91 -7.25
CA ARG A 35 -17.46 -6.75 -7.68
C ARG A 35 -18.61 -5.93 -8.28
N THR A 36 -18.83 -4.71 -7.79
CA THR A 36 -19.93 -3.85 -8.25
C THR A 36 -19.71 -3.29 -9.65
N GLY A 37 -18.55 -2.68 -9.94
CA GLY A 37 -18.42 -1.89 -11.17
C GLY A 37 -17.11 -1.12 -11.27
N ALA A 38 -16.66 -0.81 -12.49
CA ALA A 38 -15.37 -0.13 -12.70
C ALA A 38 -15.40 1.27 -12.07
N VAL A 39 -16.52 1.98 -12.21
CA VAL A 39 -16.76 3.28 -11.58
C VAL A 39 -16.74 3.17 -10.05
N ALA A 40 -17.39 2.16 -9.48
CA ALA A 40 -17.38 1.95 -8.03
C ALA A 40 -15.97 1.68 -7.51
N LEU A 41 -15.19 0.85 -8.21
CA LEU A 41 -13.80 0.57 -7.88
C LEU A 41 -12.93 1.82 -8.01
N LEU A 42 -13.14 2.64 -9.05
CA LEU A 42 -12.43 3.91 -9.22
C LEU A 42 -12.71 4.86 -8.05
N VAL A 43 -13.96 5.00 -7.64
CA VAL A 43 -14.32 5.82 -6.46
C VAL A 43 -13.65 5.29 -5.20
N ALA A 44 -13.64 3.96 -4.99
CA ALA A 44 -12.94 3.38 -3.84
C ALA A 44 -11.43 3.63 -3.89
N VAL A 45 -10.79 3.50 -5.06
CA VAL A 45 -9.37 3.83 -5.26
C VAL A 45 -9.09 5.29 -4.93
N ALA A 46 -9.92 6.23 -5.43
CA ALA A 46 -9.79 7.65 -5.14
C ALA A 46 -9.91 7.95 -3.63
N VAL A 47 -10.84 7.28 -2.93
CA VAL A 47 -10.98 7.39 -1.47
C VAL A 47 -9.72 6.89 -0.77
N VAL A 48 -9.18 5.73 -1.16
CA VAL A 48 -7.94 5.18 -0.58
C VAL A 48 -6.75 6.12 -0.83
N GLN A 49 -6.61 6.67 -2.04
CA GLN A 49 -5.57 7.64 -2.38
C GLN A 49 -5.67 8.90 -1.49
N ALA A 50 -6.87 9.45 -1.34
CA ALA A 50 -7.11 10.63 -0.51
C ALA A 50 -6.77 10.37 0.97
N VAL A 51 -7.27 9.27 1.53
CA VAL A 51 -7.00 8.87 2.92
C VAL A 51 -5.50 8.63 3.14
N LEU A 52 -4.83 7.93 2.22
CA LEU A 52 -3.38 7.67 2.27
C LEU A 52 -2.58 8.98 2.18
N THR A 53 -2.99 9.90 1.30
CA THR A 53 -2.36 11.21 1.15
C THR A 53 -2.45 12.03 2.44
N LEU A 54 -3.64 12.11 3.04
CA LEU A 54 -3.87 12.82 4.30
C LEU A 54 -3.08 12.17 5.44
N ALA A 55 -3.12 10.84 5.53
CA ALA A 55 -2.35 10.10 6.53
C ALA A 55 -0.85 10.34 6.39
N TRP A 56 -0.33 10.42 5.17
CA TRP A 56 1.09 10.70 4.91
C TRP A 56 1.48 12.11 5.33
N VAL A 57 0.77 13.11 4.82
CA VAL A 57 1.08 14.53 5.03
C VAL A 57 1.01 14.90 6.51
N PHE A 58 0.02 14.37 7.23
CA PHE A 58 -0.17 14.68 8.64
C PHE A 58 0.56 13.71 9.58
N GLY A 59 0.70 12.44 9.21
CA GLY A 59 1.29 11.40 10.05
C GLY A 59 2.83 11.33 10.04
N THR A 60 3.51 11.84 9.01
CA THR A 60 4.99 11.79 8.91
C THR A 60 5.69 13.07 9.37
N ALA A 61 4.93 14.15 9.61
CA ALA A 61 5.44 15.47 9.98
C ALA A 61 6.60 16.00 9.10
N LEU A 62 6.73 15.51 7.87
CA LEU A 62 7.73 15.96 6.90
C LEU A 62 7.47 17.41 6.47
N PRO A 63 8.53 18.18 6.16
CA PRO A 63 8.37 19.56 5.72
C PRO A 63 7.77 19.63 4.30
N GLY A 64 7.12 20.75 3.96
CA GLY A 64 6.52 20.96 2.63
C GLY A 64 5.07 20.49 2.47
N ARG A 65 4.34 20.27 3.56
CA ARG A 65 2.98 19.69 3.59
C ARG A 65 2.01 20.18 2.50
N LYS A 66 1.91 21.51 2.29
CA LYS A 66 0.99 22.08 1.29
C LYS A 66 1.31 21.63 -0.13
N GLY A 67 2.60 21.64 -0.50
CA GLY A 67 3.02 21.18 -1.81
C GLY A 67 2.94 19.66 -1.93
N ALA A 68 3.27 18.91 -0.87
CA ALA A 68 3.08 17.46 -0.86
C ALA A 68 1.61 17.08 -1.10
N LEU A 69 0.66 17.75 -0.43
CA LEU A 69 -0.78 17.55 -0.62
C LEU A 69 -1.22 17.85 -2.05
N LEU A 70 -0.77 18.98 -2.62
CA LEU A 70 -1.11 19.36 -3.98
C LEU A 70 -0.55 18.36 -5.01
N ILE A 71 0.71 17.99 -4.88
CA ILE A 71 1.40 17.09 -5.82
C ILE A 71 0.76 15.70 -5.79
N THR A 72 0.51 15.17 -4.60
CA THR A 72 -0.11 13.85 -4.45
C THR A 72 -1.55 13.83 -4.94
N ALA A 73 -2.33 14.89 -4.68
CA ALA A 73 -3.69 15.02 -5.22
C ALA A 73 -3.70 15.08 -6.76
N LEU A 74 -2.81 15.87 -7.36
CA LEU A 74 -2.67 15.95 -8.82
C LEU A 74 -2.18 14.64 -9.43
N ALA A 75 -1.23 13.95 -8.78
CA ALA A 75 -0.74 12.66 -9.24
C ALA A 75 -1.82 11.57 -9.15
N ALA A 76 -2.58 11.52 -8.05
CA ALA A 76 -3.71 10.61 -7.87
C ALA A 76 -4.79 10.84 -8.94
N GLY A 77 -5.28 12.08 -9.08
CA GLY A 77 -6.28 12.42 -10.09
C GLY A 77 -5.78 12.20 -11.52
N GLY A 78 -4.51 12.51 -11.79
CA GLY A 78 -3.88 12.24 -13.08
C GLY A 78 -3.83 10.74 -13.40
N ALA A 79 -3.46 9.90 -12.43
CA ALA A 79 -3.43 8.45 -12.60
C ALA A 79 -4.84 7.87 -12.87
N ASP A 80 -5.82 8.31 -12.09
CA ASP A 80 -7.23 7.91 -12.22
C ASP A 80 -7.81 8.28 -13.59
N VAL A 81 -7.58 9.52 -14.03
CA VAL A 81 -8.00 10.01 -15.35
C VAL A 81 -7.30 9.21 -16.45
N THR A 82 -6.00 9.00 -16.34
CA THR A 82 -5.22 8.32 -17.38
C THR A 82 -5.68 6.86 -17.55
N VAL A 83 -5.89 6.11 -16.46
CA VAL A 83 -6.39 4.73 -16.54
C VAL A 83 -7.82 4.67 -17.08
N SER A 84 -8.63 5.69 -16.79
CA SER A 84 -10.02 5.77 -17.28
C SER A 84 -10.09 6.08 -18.78
N LEU A 85 -9.20 6.94 -19.29
CA LEU A 85 -9.14 7.32 -20.71
C LEU A 85 -8.46 6.25 -21.58
N TRP A 86 -7.51 5.50 -21.02
CA TRP A 86 -6.80 4.43 -21.73
C TRP A 86 -6.87 3.08 -21.01
N PRO A 87 -8.04 2.40 -21.01
CA PRO A 87 -8.22 1.09 -20.39
C PRO A 87 -7.32 -0.02 -20.96
N GLY A 88 -6.88 0.11 -22.21
CA GLY A 88 -5.93 -0.82 -22.85
C GLY A 88 -4.46 -0.41 -22.71
N GLY A 89 -4.17 0.72 -22.06
CA GLY A 89 -2.82 1.29 -21.98
C GLY A 89 -1.91 0.63 -20.95
N ARG A 90 -2.42 -0.35 -20.19
CA ARG A 90 -1.70 -1.08 -19.14
C ARG A 90 -1.05 -0.12 -18.12
N LEU A 91 -0.03 -0.59 -17.40
CA LEU A 91 0.75 0.25 -16.48
C LEU A 91 1.60 1.32 -17.19
N GLY A 92 1.84 1.21 -18.50
CA GLY A 92 2.65 2.17 -19.25
C GLY A 92 2.09 3.59 -19.21
N THR A 93 0.77 3.72 -19.15
CA THR A 93 0.08 5.01 -19.01
C THR A 93 0.43 5.75 -17.71
N LEU A 94 0.68 5.03 -16.62
CA LEU A 94 1.04 5.62 -15.33
C LEU A 94 2.44 6.27 -15.36
N LEU A 95 3.31 5.86 -16.29
CA LEU A 95 4.64 6.45 -16.48
C LEU A 95 4.57 7.92 -16.88
N ILE A 96 3.50 8.34 -17.57
CA ILE A 96 3.28 9.75 -17.91
C ILE A 96 3.10 10.57 -16.63
N VAL A 97 2.25 10.08 -15.73
CA VAL A 97 1.96 10.75 -14.45
C VAL A 97 3.23 10.79 -13.58
N PHE A 98 3.97 9.69 -13.50
CA PHE A 98 5.26 9.66 -12.82
C PHE A 98 6.28 10.62 -13.42
N GLY A 99 6.42 10.59 -14.74
CA GLY A 99 7.37 11.43 -15.48
C GLY A 99 7.10 12.92 -15.27
N LEU A 100 5.83 13.32 -15.14
CA LEU A 100 5.43 14.69 -14.82
C LEU A 100 5.55 15.02 -13.32
N ALA A 101 5.32 14.06 -12.44
CA ALA A 101 5.44 14.28 -10.99
C ALA A 101 6.89 14.61 -10.59
N VAL A 102 7.88 13.94 -11.19
CA VAL A 102 9.31 14.17 -10.89
C VAL A 102 9.73 15.65 -10.99
N PRO A 103 9.59 16.34 -12.14
CA PRO A 103 9.97 17.74 -12.25
C PRO A 103 9.14 18.63 -11.31
N VAL A 104 7.86 18.33 -11.09
CA VAL A 104 7.02 19.08 -10.14
C VAL A 104 7.53 18.94 -8.70
N MET A 105 7.99 17.76 -8.30
CA MET A 105 8.64 17.58 -6.99
C MET A 105 9.90 18.44 -6.87
N PHE A 106 10.74 18.51 -7.91
CA PHE A 106 11.92 19.37 -7.91
C PHE A 106 11.55 20.85 -7.80
N VAL A 107 10.59 21.33 -8.61
CA VAL A 107 10.09 22.71 -8.53
C VAL A 107 9.57 23.01 -7.13
N HIS A 108 8.82 22.10 -6.52
CA HIS A 108 8.35 22.25 -5.15
C HIS A 108 9.51 22.38 -4.15
N GLN A 109 10.54 21.55 -4.25
CA GLN A 109 11.72 21.68 -3.39
C GLN A 109 12.48 22.99 -3.65
N LEU A 110 12.53 23.46 -4.90
CA LEU A 110 13.18 24.71 -5.26
C LEU A 110 12.47 25.92 -4.64
N MET A 111 11.14 25.95 -4.73
CA MET A 111 10.27 27.02 -4.20
C MET A 111 10.29 27.12 -2.67
N ARG A 112 10.73 26.08 -1.95
CA ARG A 112 10.91 26.14 -0.49
C ARG A 112 12.05 27.06 -0.04
N GLY A 113 12.90 27.54 -0.97
CA GLY A 113 13.93 28.54 -0.69
C GLY A 113 14.98 28.08 0.33
N ALA A 114 15.44 29.01 1.19
CA ALA A 114 16.49 28.75 2.20
C ALA A 114 16.05 27.80 3.34
N ALA A 115 14.77 27.45 3.45
CA ALA A 115 14.24 26.52 4.46
C ALA A 115 14.36 25.03 4.06
N ARG A 116 15.36 24.67 3.25
CA ARG A 116 15.66 23.30 2.81
C ARG A 116 16.36 22.51 3.91
N VAL A 117 15.67 22.27 5.00
CA VAL A 117 16.08 21.27 6.00
C VAL A 117 15.57 19.91 5.52
N ARG A 118 16.41 18.86 5.62
CA ARG A 118 16.06 17.46 5.30
C ARG A 118 15.52 17.26 3.87
N LEU A 119 16.21 17.84 2.88
CA LEU A 119 15.82 17.78 1.47
C LEU A 119 15.65 16.34 0.96
N VAL A 120 16.64 15.48 1.23
CA VAL A 120 16.64 14.08 0.77
C VAL A 120 15.46 13.32 1.36
N GLU A 121 15.18 13.49 2.65
CA GLU A 121 14.07 12.82 3.32
C GLU A 121 12.71 13.35 2.84
N SER A 122 12.59 14.67 2.60
CA SER A 122 11.37 15.27 2.06
C SER A 122 11.11 14.82 0.61
N LEU A 123 12.14 14.78 -0.23
CA LEU A 123 12.03 14.35 -1.62
C LEU A 123 11.77 12.85 -1.71
N GLY A 124 12.49 12.02 -0.96
CA GLY A 124 12.28 10.58 -0.91
C GLY A 124 10.91 10.21 -0.35
N GLY A 125 10.47 10.90 0.71
CA GLY A 125 9.13 10.75 1.25
C GLY A 125 8.04 11.15 0.26
N LEU A 126 8.22 12.27 -0.46
CA LEU A 126 7.29 12.71 -1.49
C LEU A 126 7.25 11.73 -2.68
N ALA A 127 8.40 11.22 -3.11
CA ALA A 127 8.49 10.22 -4.15
C ALA A 127 7.75 8.94 -3.75
N LEU A 128 7.94 8.45 -2.51
CA LEU A 128 7.26 7.26 -2.01
C LEU A 128 5.73 7.40 -2.01
N ILE A 129 5.20 8.52 -1.50
CA ILE A 129 3.74 8.74 -1.49
C ILE A 129 3.17 8.91 -2.90
N VAL A 130 3.89 9.58 -3.81
CA VAL A 130 3.50 9.66 -5.23
C VAL A 130 3.45 8.28 -5.85
N VAL A 131 4.46 7.43 -5.60
CA VAL A 131 4.45 6.04 -6.06
C VAL A 131 3.24 5.30 -5.52
N ALA A 132 2.90 5.48 -4.26
CA ALA A 132 1.78 4.79 -3.64
C ALA A 132 0.43 5.18 -4.24
N VAL A 133 0.15 6.47 -4.38
CA VAL A 133 -1.15 6.91 -4.90
C VAL A 133 -1.30 6.59 -6.39
N VAL A 134 -0.22 6.67 -7.18
CA VAL A 134 -0.23 6.35 -8.62
C VAL A 134 -0.25 4.83 -8.86
N ALA A 135 0.21 4.01 -7.91
CA ALA A 135 0.17 2.55 -8.01
C ALA A 135 -1.25 1.96 -7.87
N LEU A 136 -2.12 2.57 -7.07
CA LEU A 136 -3.47 2.05 -6.80
C LEU A 136 -4.35 1.81 -8.04
N PRO A 137 -4.38 2.71 -9.05
CA PRO A 137 -5.10 2.50 -10.31
C PRO A 137 -4.65 1.26 -11.11
N ALA A 138 -3.54 0.61 -10.76
CA ALA A 138 -3.19 -0.70 -11.31
C ALA A 138 -4.29 -1.76 -11.05
N LEU A 139 -5.10 -1.60 -9.98
CA LEU A 139 -6.27 -2.47 -9.74
C LEU A 139 -7.36 -2.29 -10.82
N LEU A 140 -7.55 -1.06 -11.31
CA LEU A 140 -8.46 -0.79 -12.43
C LEU A 140 -7.90 -1.36 -13.73
N GLN A 141 -6.61 -1.18 -13.99
CA GLN A 141 -5.97 -1.80 -15.16
C GLN A 141 -6.08 -3.34 -15.11
N LEU A 142 -5.88 -3.94 -13.92
CA LEU A 142 -6.05 -5.38 -13.73
C LEU A 142 -7.47 -5.82 -14.06
N ARG A 143 -8.48 -5.04 -13.66
CA ARG A 143 -9.88 -5.31 -14.03
C ARG A 143 -10.06 -5.33 -15.56
N HIS A 144 -9.48 -4.38 -16.27
CA HIS A 144 -9.65 -4.24 -17.73
C HIS A 144 -9.00 -5.38 -18.51
N GLU A 145 -7.89 -5.94 -18.03
CA GLU A 145 -7.17 -7.04 -18.70
C GLU A 145 -7.97 -8.36 -18.72
N PHE A 146 -8.86 -8.56 -17.74
CA PHE A 146 -9.66 -9.77 -17.61
C PHE A 146 -11.06 -9.54 -18.20
N SER A 147 -11.16 -9.74 -19.53
CA SER A 147 -12.37 -9.52 -20.32
C SER A 147 -13.49 -10.49 -19.93
N GLY A 148 -14.65 -9.96 -19.55
CA GLY A 148 -15.85 -10.74 -19.23
C GLY A 148 -16.75 -9.98 -18.27
N PRO A 149 -18.09 -10.21 -18.28
CA PRO A 149 -19.03 -9.40 -17.51
C PRO A 149 -18.72 -9.31 -16.00
N SER A 150 -18.08 -10.34 -15.45
CA SER A 150 -17.74 -10.42 -14.02
C SER A 150 -16.29 -10.84 -13.72
N LEU A 151 -15.53 -11.34 -14.71
CA LEU A 151 -14.21 -11.94 -14.47
C LEU A 151 -13.20 -10.95 -13.87
N GLY A 152 -12.99 -9.79 -14.49
CA GLY A 152 -12.05 -8.79 -13.96
C GLY A 152 -12.41 -8.29 -12.56
N GLY A 153 -13.70 -8.15 -12.26
CA GLY A 153 -14.15 -7.83 -10.90
C GLY A 153 -13.84 -8.94 -9.90
N ARG A 154 -13.98 -10.21 -10.30
CA ARG A 154 -13.63 -11.36 -9.45
C ARG A 154 -12.14 -11.45 -9.17
N VAL A 155 -11.31 -11.29 -10.19
CA VAL A 155 -9.84 -11.36 -10.09
C VAL A 155 -9.32 -10.26 -9.18
N VAL A 156 -9.74 -9.00 -9.40
CA VAL A 156 -9.36 -7.88 -8.52
C VAL A 156 -9.81 -8.13 -7.08
N ALA A 157 -11.04 -8.57 -6.87
CA ALA A 157 -11.52 -8.91 -5.53
C ALA A 157 -10.71 -10.05 -4.88
N GLY A 158 -10.32 -11.08 -5.64
CA GLY A 158 -9.52 -12.20 -5.15
C GLY A 158 -8.11 -11.77 -4.73
N VAL A 159 -7.42 -10.97 -5.54
CA VAL A 159 -6.07 -10.47 -5.19
C VAL A 159 -6.10 -9.49 -4.02
N VAL A 160 -7.12 -8.61 -3.95
CA VAL A 160 -7.29 -7.70 -2.82
C VAL A 160 -7.63 -8.49 -1.55
N ALA A 161 -8.48 -9.51 -1.63
CA ALA A 161 -8.79 -10.38 -0.50
C ALA A 161 -7.55 -11.13 -0.01
N ALA A 162 -6.73 -11.67 -0.91
CA ALA A 162 -5.48 -12.33 -0.56
C ALA A 162 -4.51 -11.36 0.12
N ALA A 163 -4.34 -10.16 -0.43
CA ALA A 163 -3.47 -9.13 0.12
C ALA A 163 -3.94 -8.62 1.50
N ALA A 164 -5.19 -8.17 1.60
CA ALA A 164 -5.75 -7.64 2.83
C ALA A 164 -5.84 -8.72 3.93
N GLY A 165 -6.26 -9.93 3.57
CA GLY A 165 -6.29 -11.08 4.50
C GLY A 165 -4.88 -11.43 5.00
N ALA A 166 -3.90 -11.51 4.10
CA ALA A 166 -2.50 -11.73 4.45
C ALA A 166 -1.95 -10.65 5.40
N LEU A 167 -2.29 -9.38 5.16
CA LEU A 167 -1.85 -8.29 6.03
C LEU A 167 -2.53 -8.34 7.41
N VAL A 168 -3.82 -8.71 7.48
CA VAL A 168 -4.55 -8.94 8.73
C VAL A 168 -3.91 -10.05 9.55
N VAL A 169 -3.64 -11.22 8.96
CA VAL A 169 -2.98 -12.32 9.70
C VAL A 169 -1.57 -11.92 10.12
N GLY A 170 -0.86 -11.13 9.30
CA GLY A 170 0.45 -10.59 9.68
C GLY A 170 0.36 -9.76 10.95
N TYR A 171 -0.62 -8.85 11.06
CA TYR A 171 -0.83 -8.10 12.31
C TYR A 171 -1.23 -8.98 13.49
N LEU A 172 -2.10 -9.98 13.28
CA LEU A 172 -2.50 -10.90 14.35
C LEU A 172 -1.31 -11.72 14.87
N VAL A 173 -0.44 -12.19 13.97
CA VAL A 173 0.76 -12.93 14.35
C VAL A 173 1.75 -12.00 15.05
N ASP A 174 1.98 -10.79 14.55
CA ASP A 174 2.89 -9.84 15.22
C ASP A 174 2.38 -9.40 16.61
N LEU A 175 1.05 -9.32 16.80
CA LEU A 175 0.42 -9.06 18.10
C LEU A 175 0.66 -10.18 19.12
N VAL A 176 0.70 -11.44 18.67
CA VAL A 176 0.91 -12.59 19.55
C VAL A 176 2.39 -12.88 19.74
N LEU A 177 3.15 -12.89 18.64
CA LEU A 177 4.56 -13.27 18.59
C LEU A 177 5.26 -12.66 17.36
N ALA A 178 5.75 -11.43 17.51
CA ALA A 178 6.69 -10.84 16.55
C ALA A 178 8.11 -11.45 16.71
N ALA A 179 8.30 -12.72 16.31
CA ALA A 179 9.59 -13.43 16.36
C ALA A 179 9.79 -14.40 15.17
N PRO A 180 11.04 -14.69 14.76
CA PRO A 180 12.21 -13.84 14.96
C PRO A 180 11.99 -12.49 14.26
N ARG A 181 12.39 -11.40 14.93
CA ARG A 181 12.24 -10.03 14.38
C ARG A 181 13.27 -9.79 13.27
N PHE A 182 12.87 -9.01 12.26
CA PHE A 182 13.82 -8.53 11.25
C PHE A 182 14.80 -7.49 11.83
N ASP A 183 14.32 -6.70 12.79
CA ASP A 183 15.11 -5.71 13.53
C ASP A 183 14.53 -5.56 14.95
N PRO A 184 15.36 -5.43 16.01
CA PRO A 184 14.87 -5.27 17.37
C PRO A 184 13.93 -4.06 17.56
N ALA A 185 14.12 -2.99 16.78
CA ALA A 185 13.37 -1.73 16.86
C ALA A 185 12.05 -1.74 16.09
N VAL A 186 11.70 -2.85 15.42
CA VAL A 186 10.48 -3.00 14.63
C VAL A 186 9.72 -4.25 15.06
N ALA A 187 8.46 -4.08 15.49
CA ALA A 187 7.60 -5.20 15.90
C ALA A 187 7.03 -5.98 14.69
N ARG A 188 7.92 -6.51 13.84
CA ARG A 188 7.58 -7.35 12.67
C ARG A 188 8.43 -8.61 12.66
N GLY A 189 7.77 -9.76 12.69
CA GLY A 189 8.40 -11.08 12.73
C GLY A 189 8.40 -11.81 11.39
N LEU A 190 9.38 -12.71 11.21
CA LEU A 190 9.40 -13.66 10.08
C LEU A 190 8.18 -14.58 10.09
N LEU A 191 7.68 -14.98 11.27
CA LEU A 191 6.46 -15.80 11.37
C LEU A 191 5.24 -15.12 10.78
N ALA A 192 5.11 -13.79 10.94
CA ALA A 192 4.04 -13.03 10.32
C ALA A 192 4.12 -13.10 8.79
N VAL A 193 5.32 -12.99 8.21
CA VAL A 193 5.52 -13.13 6.75
C VAL A 193 5.12 -14.52 6.26
N ILE A 194 5.52 -15.59 6.96
CA ILE A 194 5.17 -16.97 6.61
C ILE A 194 3.65 -17.18 6.70
N ALA A 195 3.02 -16.71 7.77
CA ALA A 195 1.57 -16.80 7.94
C ALA A 195 0.81 -16.00 6.88
N SER A 196 1.28 -14.79 6.55
CA SER A 196 0.75 -13.96 5.46
C SER A 196 0.83 -14.66 4.11
N ALA A 197 1.95 -15.31 3.79
CA ALA A 197 2.08 -16.12 2.58
C ALA A 197 1.12 -17.32 2.57
N GLY A 198 1.01 -18.05 3.68
CA GLY A 198 0.10 -19.20 3.81
C GLY A 198 -1.37 -18.80 3.66
N LEU A 199 -1.81 -17.74 4.34
CA LEU A 199 -3.19 -17.27 4.25
C LEU A 199 -3.47 -16.64 2.88
N GLY A 200 -2.54 -15.85 2.34
CA GLY A 200 -2.65 -15.30 0.99
C GLY A 200 -2.84 -16.41 -0.03
N GLY A 201 -2.05 -17.49 0.04
CA GLY A 201 -2.18 -18.65 -0.84
C GLY A 201 -3.50 -19.38 -0.68
N SER A 202 -3.97 -19.54 0.55
CA SER A 202 -5.27 -20.16 0.85
C SER A 202 -6.43 -19.35 0.26
N ILE A 203 -6.42 -18.02 0.45
CA ILE A 203 -7.44 -17.12 -0.11
C ILE A 203 -7.35 -17.09 -1.64
N GLY A 204 -6.16 -16.98 -2.20
CA GLY A 204 -5.93 -17.02 -3.65
C GLY A 204 -6.45 -18.31 -4.28
N HIS A 205 -6.16 -19.46 -3.66
CA HIS A 205 -6.74 -20.74 -4.08
C HIS A 205 -8.27 -20.69 -4.06
N LEU A 206 -8.89 -20.32 -2.94
CA LEU A 206 -10.34 -20.36 -2.78
C LEU A 206 -11.07 -19.38 -3.71
N THR A 207 -10.49 -18.21 -3.95
CA THR A 207 -11.15 -17.12 -4.68
C THR A 207 -10.90 -17.14 -6.19
N LEU A 208 -9.78 -17.70 -6.64
CA LEU A 208 -9.37 -17.68 -8.06
C LEU A 208 -9.48 -19.04 -8.75
N ARG A 209 -9.57 -20.17 -8.02
CA ARG A 209 -9.60 -21.53 -8.62
C ARG A 209 -10.76 -21.80 -9.59
N ALA A 210 -11.82 -20.98 -9.57
CA ALA A 210 -12.96 -21.15 -10.46
C ALA A 210 -12.65 -20.67 -11.89
N ASP A 211 -11.60 -19.89 -12.08
CA ASP A 211 -11.23 -19.29 -13.36
C ASP A 211 -10.06 -20.07 -13.97
N ALA A 212 -10.17 -20.43 -15.27
CA ALA A 212 -9.25 -21.33 -15.95
C ALA A 212 -7.78 -20.90 -15.89
N GLU A 213 -7.54 -19.59 -15.89
CA GLU A 213 -6.22 -18.95 -15.85
C GLU A 213 -5.48 -19.18 -14.51
N PHE A 214 -6.19 -19.61 -13.46
CA PHE A 214 -5.67 -19.81 -12.11
C PHE A 214 -5.72 -21.28 -11.64
N LEU A 215 -6.00 -22.22 -12.54
CA LEU A 215 -5.98 -23.65 -12.26
C LEU A 215 -4.56 -24.18 -11.99
N ALA A 216 -4.46 -25.48 -11.68
CA ALA A 216 -3.18 -26.17 -11.43
C ALA A 216 -2.31 -25.51 -10.34
N GLY A 217 -2.94 -24.91 -9.32
CA GLY A 217 -2.24 -24.27 -8.21
C GLY A 217 -1.80 -22.82 -8.45
N ARG A 218 -1.99 -22.27 -9.66
CA ARG A 218 -1.61 -20.88 -9.99
C ARG A 218 -2.30 -19.87 -9.08
N GLY A 219 -3.59 -20.05 -8.76
CA GLY A 219 -4.29 -19.19 -7.80
C GLY A 219 -3.68 -19.22 -6.38
N ALA A 220 -3.24 -20.40 -5.92
CA ALA A 220 -2.56 -20.54 -4.64
C ALA A 220 -1.19 -19.86 -4.65
N PHE A 221 -0.43 -20.05 -5.73
CA PHE A 221 0.86 -19.39 -5.92
C PHE A 221 0.74 -17.86 -5.95
N THR A 222 -0.20 -17.33 -6.74
CA THR A 222 -0.47 -15.88 -6.82
C THR A 222 -0.82 -15.33 -5.45
N GLY A 223 -1.75 -15.97 -4.74
CA GLY A 223 -2.11 -15.57 -3.39
C GLY A 223 -0.94 -15.59 -2.42
N ALA A 224 -0.10 -16.63 -2.47
CA ALA A 224 1.04 -16.77 -1.57
C ALA A 224 2.13 -15.73 -1.84
N ALA A 225 2.43 -15.47 -3.11
CA ALA A 225 3.37 -14.44 -3.52
C ALA A 225 2.89 -13.04 -3.10
N LEU A 226 1.60 -12.72 -3.30
CA LEU A 226 1.01 -11.47 -2.83
C LEU A 226 1.06 -11.35 -1.30
N GLY A 227 0.75 -12.44 -0.59
CA GLY A 227 0.80 -12.49 0.87
C GLY A 227 2.20 -12.27 1.43
N ALA A 228 3.23 -12.88 0.83
CA ALA A 228 4.61 -12.65 1.21
C ALA A 228 5.04 -11.20 0.94
N LEU A 229 4.76 -10.68 -0.26
CA LEU A 229 5.16 -9.34 -0.68
C LEU A 229 4.50 -8.24 0.14
N ILE A 230 3.20 -8.36 0.46
CA ILE A 230 2.55 -7.36 1.30
C ILE A 230 3.10 -7.36 2.73
N ALA A 231 3.50 -8.52 3.25
CA ALA A 231 4.15 -8.60 4.55
C ALA A 231 5.55 -7.94 4.51
N PHE A 232 6.33 -8.13 3.45
CA PHE A 232 7.60 -7.42 3.27
C PHE A 232 7.41 -5.90 3.11
N PHE A 233 6.39 -5.46 2.36
CA PHE A 233 6.06 -4.04 2.31
C PHE A 233 5.66 -3.51 3.69
N ALA A 234 4.90 -4.27 4.49
CA ALA A 234 4.55 -3.88 5.85
C ALA A 234 5.78 -3.75 6.77
N VAL A 235 6.80 -4.61 6.59
CA VAL A 235 8.11 -4.45 7.26
C VAL A 235 8.77 -3.13 6.84
N GLY A 236 8.85 -2.85 5.53
CA GLY A 236 9.41 -1.59 5.03
C GLY A 236 8.69 -0.36 5.54
N VAL A 237 7.35 -0.41 5.60
CA VAL A 237 6.54 0.69 6.15
C VAL A 237 6.78 0.88 7.64
N ALA A 238 6.96 -0.19 8.41
CA ALA A 238 7.31 -0.07 9.81
C ALA A 238 8.66 0.64 10.04
N PHE A 239 9.66 0.43 9.17
CA PHE A 239 10.90 1.23 9.18
C PHE A 239 10.67 2.70 8.81
N VAL A 240 9.80 2.99 7.84
CA VAL A 240 9.41 4.36 7.49
C VAL A 240 8.76 5.06 8.69
N GLU A 241 7.82 4.40 9.38
CA GLU A 241 7.15 4.95 10.56
C GLU A 241 8.10 5.16 11.74
N ARG A 242 9.11 4.29 11.88
CA ARG A 242 10.15 4.41 12.89
C ARG A 242 11.08 5.59 12.63
N SER A 243 11.44 5.80 11.37
CA SER A 243 12.37 6.86 10.93
C SER A 243 11.69 8.22 10.77
N ALA A 244 10.37 8.23 10.53
CA ALA A 244 9.61 9.46 10.42
C ALA A 244 9.50 10.18 11.77
N PRO A 245 9.64 11.52 11.79
CA PRO A 245 9.44 12.31 12.99
C PRO A 245 8.11 12.03 13.66
N VAL A 246 8.11 12.01 15.00
CA VAL A 246 6.89 11.84 15.78
C VAL A 246 6.02 13.09 15.65
N PRO A 247 4.76 12.98 15.22
CA PRO A 247 3.87 14.12 15.18
C PRO A 247 3.60 14.71 16.57
N GLN A 248 3.65 16.03 16.68
CA GLN A 248 3.42 16.73 17.95
C GLN A 248 1.97 16.62 18.43
N THR A 249 1.00 16.54 17.52
CA THR A 249 -0.43 16.47 17.87
C THR A 249 -0.93 15.02 17.97
N GLY A 250 -1.81 14.75 18.93
CA GLY A 250 -2.41 13.42 19.11
C GLY A 250 -3.23 12.95 17.92
N TYR A 251 -3.91 13.86 17.22
CA TYR A 251 -4.65 13.54 15.99
C TYR A 251 -3.73 12.98 14.90
N ALA A 252 -2.57 13.60 14.66
CA ALA A 252 -1.63 13.15 13.66
C ALA A 252 -1.03 11.77 13.99
N ARG A 253 -0.85 11.45 15.29
CA ARG A 253 -0.42 10.11 15.72
C ARG A 253 -1.45 9.03 15.40
N ARG A 254 -2.75 9.35 15.44
CA ARG A 254 -3.84 8.41 15.09
C ARG A 254 -3.90 8.06 13.60
N LEU A 255 -3.16 8.76 12.74
CA LEU A 255 -3.09 8.47 11.30
C LEU A 255 -1.99 7.45 10.95
N ARG A 256 -1.08 7.12 11.87
CA ARG A 256 -0.04 6.10 11.65
C ARG A 256 -0.60 4.73 11.24
N PRO A 257 -1.63 4.18 11.91
CA PRO A 257 -2.18 2.89 11.52
C PRO A 257 -2.68 2.86 10.06
N VAL A 258 -3.14 4.01 9.55
CA VAL A 258 -3.57 4.16 8.15
C VAL A 258 -2.39 3.99 7.19
N LEU A 259 -1.22 4.51 7.55
CA LEU A 259 0.00 4.32 6.77
C LEU A 259 0.45 2.87 6.76
N SER A 260 0.50 2.22 7.94
CA SER A 260 0.90 0.81 8.04
C SER A 260 0.03 -0.14 7.22
N SER A 261 -1.20 0.27 6.89
CA SER A 261 -2.18 -0.52 6.13
C SER A 261 -2.23 -0.15 4.65
N LEU A 262 -2.45 1.13 4.33
CA LEU A 262 -2.73 1.54 2.96
C LEU A 262 -1.46 1.62 2.11
N LEU A 263 -0.30 1.95 2.71
CA LEU A 263 0.93 2.06 1.95
C LEU A 263 1.38 0.68 1.37
N PRO A 264 1.40 -0.42 2.14
CA PRO A 264 1.69 -1.75 1.58
C PRO A 264 0.67 -2.20 0.52
N LEU A 265 -0.63 -1.97 0.74
CA LEU A 265 -1.68 -2.32 -0.22
C LEU A 265 -1.47 -1.58 -1.55
N SER A 266 -1.17 -0.28 -1.49
CA SER A 266 -0.88 0.53 -2.67
C SER A 266 0.35 0.05 -3.44
N MET A 267 1.45 -0.23 -2.74
CA MET A 267 2.68 -0.75 -3.36
C MET A 267 2.47 -2.11 -4.05
N LEU A 268 1.57 -2.93 -3.52
CA LEU A 268 1.29 -4.26 -4.06
C LEU A 268 0.45 -4.23 -5.34
N ALA A 269 -0.38 -3.20 -5.56
CA ALA A 269 -1.31 -3.12 -6.69
C ALA A 269 -0.66 -3.38 -8.08
N PRO A 270 0.45 -2.72 -8.47
CA PRO A 270 1.13 -3.01 -9.73
C PRO A 270 1.78 -4.40 -9.76
N VAL A 271 2.20 -4.93 -8.62
CA VAL A 271 2.75 -6.29 -8.54
C VAL A 271 1.66 -7.33 -8.77
N ALA A 272 0.46 -7.11 -8.21
CA ALA A 272 -0.70 -7.95 -8.47
C ALA A 272 -1.09 -7.94 -9.96
N PHE A 273 -1.02 -6.77 -10.61
CA PHE A 273 -1.22 -6.66 -12.06
C PHE A 273 -0.24 -7.54 -12.83
N VAL A 274 1.07 -7.35 -12.62
CA VAL A 274 2.12 -8.08 -13.33
C VAL A 274 2.04 -9.57 -13.06
N LEU A 275 1.85 -9.97 -11.80
CA LEU A 275 1.80 -11.36 -11.40
C LEU A 275 0.62 -12.10 -12.05
N CYS A 276 -0.58 -11.50 -12.06
CA CYS A 276 -1.76 -12.09 -12.69
C CYS A 276 -1.59 -12.27 -14.20
N LEU A 277 -0.92 -11.33 -14.88
CA LEU A 277 -0.63 -11.47 -16.30
C LEU A 277 0.46 -12.52 -16.58
N ALA A 278 1.48 -12.60 -15.73
CA ALA A 278 2.59 -13.54 -15.90
C ALA A 278 2.16 -15.00 -15.76
N ILE A 279 1.20 -15.30 -14.89
CA ILE A 279 0.71 -16.68 -14.69
C ILE A 279 -0.32 -17.14 -15.74
N ARG A 280 -0.73 -16.27 -16.66
CA ARG A 280 -1.74 -16.57 -17.68
C ARG A 280 -1.20 -17.46 -18.82
N VAL A 281 0.13 -17.63 -18.90
CA VAL A 281 0.82 -18.36 -19.98
C VAL A 281 0.49 -19.85 -19.98
#